data_AF-G5A087-F1
#
_entry.id   AF-G5A087-F1
#
_cell.length_a   1.000
_cell.length_b   1.000
_cell.length_c   1.000
_cell.angle_alpha   90.00
_cell.angle_beta   90.00
_cell.angle_gamma   90.00
#
_symmetry.space_group_name_H-M   'P 1'
#
loop_
_entity.id
_entity.type
_entity.pdbx_description
1 polymer ?
#
loop_
_entity_poly.entity_id
_entity_poly.type
_entity_poly.pdbx_seq_one_letter_code
_entity_poly.pdbx_strand_id
1 'polypeptide(L)'
;VMIYEDGYCDGPPVQLVVTNQWACSAPPKCGCSATSNGSTTVYQDYTCIDDVAAFTASQFGSAPYLVVEHYVEGTRCSTQQGAVVFRADGECYYNAAGGTSFRI
;
A
#
# COMPACT_ATOMS: atom_id res chain seq x y z
N VAL A 1 1.56 4.20 2.55
CA VAL A 1 0.49 4.71 1.68
C VAL A 1 -0.55 3.62 1.51
N MET A 2 -1.81 3.93 1.77
CA MET A 2 -2.96 3.05 1.54
C MET A 2 -3.61 3.46 0.22
N ILE A 3 -3.95 2.50 -0.63
CA ILE A 3 -4.55 2.72 -1.95
C ILE A 3 -5.97 2.18 -1.96
N TYR A 4 -6.89 2.98 -2.51
CA TYR A 4 -8.33 2.74 -2.57
C TYR A 4 -8.85 2.91 -4.00
N GLU A 5 -9.95 2.23 -4.31
CA GLU A 5 -10.64 2.35 -5.61
C GLU A 5 -11.65 3.50 -5.64
N ASP A 6 -12.09 3.98 -4.47
CA ASP A 6 -13.05 5.05 -4.32
C ASP A 6 -12.48 6.27 -3.58
N GLY A 7 -13.13 7.41 -3.77
CA GLY A 7 -12.72 8.69 -3.20
C GLY A 7 -13.19 8.94 -1.77
N TYR A 8 -13.76 7.95 -1.09
CA TYR A 8 -14.15 8.06 0.31
C TYR A 8 -13.01 7.60 1.23
N CYS A 9 -12.25 6.57 0.83
CA CYS A 9 -11.19 5.97 1.64
C CYS A 9 -11.66 5.45 3.01
N ASP A 10 -12.96 5.20 3.17
CA ASP A 10 -13.57 4.70 4.41
C ASP A 10 -13.56 3.17 4.51
N GLY A 11 -13.43 2.49 3.37
CA GLY A 11 -13.36 1.04 3.27
C GLY A 11 -11.95 0.48 3.49
N PRO A 12 -11.80 -0.86 3.47
CA PRO A 12 -10.48 -1.49 3.46
C PRO A 12 -9.72 -1.15 2.15
N PRO A 13 -8.45 -0.71 2.22
CA PRO A 13 -7.64 -0.47 1.04
C PRO A 13 -7.39 -1.77 0.24
N VAL A 14 -7.08 -1.62 -1.05
CA VAL A 14 -6.77 -2.74 -1.95
C VAL A 14 -5.26 -3.03 -2.04
N GLN A 15 -4.45 -2.04 -1.71
CA GLN A 15 -3.00 -2.14 -1.74
C GLN A 15 -2.37 -1.23 -0.68
N LEU A 16 -1.27 -1.68 -0.06
CA LEU A 16 -0.38 -0.83 0.74
C LEU A 16 0.96 -0.70 0.04
N VAL A 17 1.50 0.52 -0.01
CA VAL A 17 2.86 0.80 -0.47
C VAL A 17 3.61 1.41 0.71
N VAL A 18 4.63 0.70 1.18
CA VAL A 18 5.43 1.06 2.35
C VAL A 18 6.85 1.37 1.91
N THR A 19 7.34 2.53 2.29
CA THR A 19 8.72 2.96 2.06
C THR A 19 9.43 3.07 3.40
N ASN A 20 10.65 2.54 3.47
CA ASN A 20 11.49 2.72 4.65
C ASN A 20 12.15 4.10 4.57
N GLN A 21 11.71 5.04 5.41
CA GLN A 21 12.21 6.41 5.47
C GLN A 21 12.79 6.71 6.85
N TRP A 22 13.86 7.50 6.90
CA TRP A 22 14.51 7.91 8.15
C TRP A 22 13.61 8.76 9.06
N ALA A 23 12.63 9.43 8.48
CA ALA A 23 11.60 10.16 9.21
C ALA A 23 10.28 9.99 8.47
N CYS A 24 9.21 9.77 9.23
CA CYS A 24 7.85 9.76 8.71
C CYS A 24 7.04 10.82 9.45
N SER A 25 6.45 11.74 8.68
CA SER A 25 5.52 12.74 9.19
C SER A 25 4.18 12.50 8.53
N ALA A 26 3.22 11.99 9.29
CA ALA A 26 1.86 11.88 8.81
C ALA A 26 1.34 13.28 8.48
N PRO A 27 0.67 13.48 7.33
CA PRO A 27 0.16 14.79 6.99
C PRO A 27 -0.90 15.24 8.01
N PRO A 28 -1.02 16.56 8.24
CA PRO A 28 -1.90 17.12 9.26
C PRO A 28 -3.39 16.85 9.03
N LYS A 29 -3.76 16.35 7.84
CA LYS A 29 -5.11 15.92 7.50
C LYS A 29 -5.01 14.57 6.77
N CYS A 30 -5.72 13.55 7.26
CA CYS A 30 -6.02 12.35 6.48
C CYS A 30 -6.86 12.80 5.28
N GLY A 31 -6.29 12.66 4.09
CA GLY A 31 -6.85 13.26 2.90
C GLY A 31 -6.91 12.21 1.82
N CYS A 32 -8.09 11.61 1.63
CA CYS A 32 -8.37 10.77 0.48
C CYS A 32 -8.13 11.57 -0.80
N SER A 33 -6.96 11.37 -1.40
CA SER A 33 -6.47 12.18 -2.50
C SER A 33 -6.49 11.37 -3.78
N ALA A 34 -7.16 11.87 -4.80
CA ALA A 34 -7.13 11.25 -6.12
C ALA A 34 -5.72 11.33 -6.71
N THR A 35 -5.23 10.22 -7.23
CA THR A 35 -4.01 10.14 -8.04
C THR A 35 -4.31 9.38 -9.32
N SER A 36 -3.82 9.89 -10.45
CA SER A 36 -4.04 9.28 -11.76
C SER A 36 -2.69 8.91 -12.35
N ASN A 37 -2.59 7.67 -12.84
CA ASN A 37 -1.42 7.19 -13.56
C ASN A 37 -1.76 6.97 -15.04
N GLY A 38 -2.37 7.98 -15.67
CA GLY A 38 -2.68 8.03 -17.10
C GLY A 38 -4.06 7.47 -17.47
N SER A 39 -4.33 6.20 -17.17
CA SER A 39 -5.59 5.51 -17.57
C SER A 39 -6.50 5.11 -16.41
N THR A 40 -5.97 5.06 -15.19
CA THR A 40 -6.70 4.64 -13.98
C THR A 40 -6.54 5.70 -12.90
N THR A 41 -7.65 6.09 -12.28
CA THR A 41 -7.64 6.93 -11.08
C THR A 41 -7.77 6.01 -9.87
N VAL A 42 -6.84 6.14 -8.93
CA VAL A 42 -6.94 5.53 -7.60
C VAL A 42 -6.91 6.64 -6.57
N TYR A 43 -7.27 6.32 -5.34
CA TYR A 43 -7.25 7.26 -4.24
C TYR A 43 -6.26 6.77 -3.20
N GLN A 44 -5.61 7.71 -2.52
CA GLN A 44 -4.58 7.37 -1.55
C GLN A 44 -4.73 8.17 -0.27
N ASP A 45 -4.37 7.52 0.82
CA ASP A 45 -4.12 8.16 2.11
C ASP A 45 -2.79 7.67 2.68
N TYR A 46 -2.26 8.39 3.65
CA TYR A 46 -0.89 8.23 4.11
C TYR A 46 -0.81 8.36 5.62
N THR A 47 -0.14 7.38 6.23
CA THR A 47 0.14 7.34 7.65
C THR A 47 1.51 6.73 7.89
N CYS A 48 2.06 6.97 9.07
CA CYS A 48 3.29 6.38 9.55
C CYS A 48 2.99 5.09 10.29
N ILE A 49 3.79 4.07 10.02
CA ILE A 49 3.60 2.72 10.56
C ILE A 49 4.97 2.20 11.00
N ASP A 50 4.98 1.42 12.08
CA ASP A 50 6.20 0.78 12.59
C ASP A 50 6.26 -0.71 12.21
N ASP A 51 5.11 -1.33 11.94
CA ASP A 51 4.99 -2.76 11.62
C ASP A 51 4.03 -2.96 10.44
N VAL A 52 4.54 -3.48 9.34
CA VAL A 52 3.78 -3.71 8.11
C VAL A 52 2.70 -4.78 8.31
N ALA A 53 3.00 -5.87 9.02
CA ALA A 53 2.09 -6.98 9.18
C ALA A 53 0.92 -6.62 10.09
N ALA A 54 1.21 -6.01 11.24
CA ALA A 54 0.19 -5.56 12.18
C ALA A 54 -0.70 -4.47 11.57
N PHE A 55 -0.10 -3.51 10.86
CA PHE A 55 -0.86 -2.48 10.17
C PHE A 55 -1.74 -3.07 9.06
N THR A 56 -1.21 -3.97 8.23
CA THR A 56 -1.99 -4.65 7.18
C THR A 56 -3.20 -5.37 7.77
N ALA A 57 -2.99 -6.16 8.83
CA ALA A 57 -4.07 -6.89 9.48
C ALA A 57 -5.18 -5.95 10.01
N SER A 58 -4.81 -4.76 10.49
CA SER A 58 -5.78 -3.75 10.93
C SER A 58 -6.58 -3.11 9.79
N GLN A 59 -5.97 -2.97 8.60
CA GLN A 59 -6.57 -2.28 7.46
C GLN A 59 -7.41 -3.20 6.58
N PHE A 60 -6.99 -4.45 6.40
CA PHE A 60 -7.61 -5.38 5.44
C PHE A 60 -8.75 -6.21 6.08
N GLY A 61 -8.92 -6.09 7.40
CA GLY A 61 -9.95 -6.82 8.13
C GLY A 61 -9.77 -8.32 8.00
N SER A 62 -10.80 -9.01 7.48
CA SER A 62 -10.78 -10.47 7.27
C SER A 62 -10.25 -10.90 5.90
N ALA A 63 -9.92 -9.96 5.00
CA ALA A 63 -9.43 -10.30 3.68
C ALA A 63 -7.98 -10.84 3.76
N PRO A 64 -7.66 -11.97 3.10
CA PRO A 64 -6.28 -12.41 2.98
C PRO A 64 -5.44 -11.41 2.17
N TYR A 65 -4.12 -11.46 2.35
CA TYR A 65 -3.19 -10.53 1.71
C TYR A 65 -1.83 -11.18 1.43
N LEU A 66 -1.12 -10.66 0.43
CA LEU A 66 0.25 -11.00 0.09
C LEU A 66 1.17 -9.83 0.43
N VAL A 67 2.16 -10.06 1.30
CA VAL A 67 3.24 -9.10 1.59
C VAL A 67 4.43 -9.41 0.69
N VAL A 68 4.87 -8.42 -0.08
CA VAL A 68 6.09 -8.46 -0.89
C VAL A 68 7.09 -7.48 -0.30
N GLU A 69 8.15 -8.00 0.31
CA GLU A 69 9.22 -7.18 0.87
C GLU A 69 10.28 -6.84 -0.17
N HIS A 70 10.72 -5.59 -0.18
CA HIS A 70 11.79 -5.12 -1.04
C HIS A 70 13.03 -4.85 -0.19
N TYR A 71 14.16 -5.43 -0.58
CA TYR A 71 15.45 -5.25 0.07
C TYR A 71 16.43 -4.56 -0.88
N VAL A 72 17.36 -3.80 -0.30
CA VAL A 72 18.40 -3.10 -1.06
C VAL A 72 19.31 -4.13 -1.72
N GLU A 73 19.50 -4.01 -3.04
CA GLU A 73 20.40 -4.87 -3.82
C GLU A 73 21.83 -4.84 -3.26
N GLY A 74 22.53 -5.98 -3.30
CA GLY A 74 23.90 -6.11 -2.79
C GLY A 74 24.02 -6.22 -1.27
N THR A 75 22.93 -6.05 -0.50
CA THR A 75 22.97 -6.17 0.98
C THR A 75 22.72 -7.59 1.49
N ARG A 76 22.48 -8.56 0.60
CA ARG A 76 22.07 -9.94 0.97
C ARG A 76 20.84 -9.95 1.90
N CYS A 77 19.85 -9.12 1.56
CA CYS A 77 18.61 -8.95 2.31
C CYS A 77 18.80 -8.46 3.76
N SER A 78 19.93 -7.82 4.09
CA SER A 78 20.14 -7.26 5.42
C SER A 78 19.50 -5.88 5.61
N THR A 79 19.22 -5.17 4.52
CA THR A 79 18.60 -3.83 4.57
C THR A 79 17.27 -3.83 3.83
N GLN A 80 16.16 -3.71 4.56
CA GLN A 80 14.83 -3.56 3.98
C GLN A 80 14.63 -2.15 3.42
N GLN A 81 14.22 -2.07 2.16
CA GLN A 81 13.91 -0.83 1.45
C GLN A 81 12.44 -0.43 1.58
N GLY A 82 11.54 -1.42 1.70
CA GLY A 82 10.11 -1.19 1.83
C GLY A 82 9.31 -2.48 1.65
N ALA A 83 8.01 -2.33 1.44
CA ALA A 83 7.12 -3.44 1.13
C ALA A 83 5.94 -2.97 0.28
N VAL A 84 5.38 -3.89 -0.50
CA VAL A 84 4.08 -3.72 -1.16
C VAL A 84 3.18 -4.84 -0.68
N VAL A 85 1.97 -4.48 -0.25
CA VAL A 85 0.99 -5.44 0.24
C VAL A 85 -0.21 -5.43 -0.68
N PHE A 86 -0.63 -6.60 -1.13
CA PHE A 86 -1.72 -6.78 -2.08
C PHE A 86 -2.88 -7.51 -1.42
N ARG A 87 -4.10 -7.02 -1.65
CA ARG A 87 -5.32 -7.72 -1.22
C ARG A 87 -5.54 -8.94 -2.11
N ALA A 88 -5.88 -10.07 -1.49
CA ALA A 88 -5.94 -11.38 -2.15
C ALA A 88 -7.34 -12.00 -2.09
N ASP A 89 -8.37 -11.20 -2.35
CA ASP A 89 -9.77 -11.65 -2.33
C ASP A 89 -10.29 -12.10 -3.70
N GLY A 90 -9.40 -12.28 -4.69
CA GLY A 90 -9.76 -12.75 -6.02
C GLY A 90 -10.29 -11.67 -6.97
N GLU A 91 -10.39 -10.41 -6.53
CA GLU A 91 -10.76 -9.28 -7.38
C GLU A 91 -9.55 -8.69 -8.13
N CYS A 92 -9.81 -7.94 -9.20
CA CYS A 92 -8.77 -7.35 -10.04
C CYS A 92 -8.56 -5.88 -9.71
N TYR A 93 -7.37 -5.54 -9.21
CA TYR A 93 -7.03 -4.20 -8.75
C TYR A 93 -5.85 -3.61 -9.53
N TYR A 94 -5.80 -2.29 -9.62
CA TYR A 94 -4.66 -1.58 -10.19
C TYR A 94 -3.49 -1.51 -9.19
N ASN A 95 -2.30 -1.92 -9.61
CA ASN A 95 -1.06 -1.80 -8.85
C ASN A 95 -0.48 -0.39 -9.00
N ALA A 96 -0.72 0.47 -8.00
CA ALA A 96 -0.24 1.84 -8.00
C ALA A 96 1.31 1.94 -7.99
N ALA A 97 2.02 0.94 -7.47
CA ALA A 97 3.49 0.91 -7.45
C ALA A 97 4.12 0.39 -8.76
N GLY A 98 3.43 -0.50 -9.48
CA GLY A 98 3.98 -1.21 -10.65
C GLY A 98 3.38 -0.82 -11.99
N GLY A 99 2.28 -0.07 -12.02
CA GLY A 99 1.65 0.39 -13.26
C GLY A 99 0.85 -0.66 -14.02
N THR A 100 0.66 -1.84 -13.46
CA THR A 100 -0.10 -2.98 -14.02
C THR A 100 -1.30 -3.33 -13.14
N SER A 101 -2.11 -4.32 -13.50
CA SER A 101 -3.16 -4.86 -12.61
C SER A 101 -2.72 -6.16 -11.95
N PHE A 102 -3.29 -6.47 -10.79
CA PHE A 102 -3.07 -7.72 -10.07
C PHE A 102 -4.41 -8.36 -9.68
N ARG A 103 -4.39 -9.69 -9.59
CA ARG A 103 -5.45 -10.51 -9.00
C ARG A 103 -4.78 -11.69 -8.32
N ILE A 104 -4.99 -11.82 -7.02
CA ILE A 104 -4.43 -12.85 -6.15
C ILE A 104 -5.60 -13.51 -5.43
#